data_AF-A0A353RQK6-F1
#
_entry.id   AF-A0A353RQK6-F1
#
_cell.length_a   1.000
_cell.length_b   1.000
_cell.length_c   1.000
_cell.angle_alpha   90.00
_cell.angle_beta   90.00
_cell.angle_gamma   90.00
#
_symmetry.space_group_name_H-M   'P 1'
#
loop_
_entity.id
_entity.type
_entity.pdbx_description
1 polymer ?
#
loop_
_entity_poly.entity_id
_entity_poly.type
_entity_poly.pdbx_seq_one_letter_code
_entity_poly.pdbx_strand_id
1 'polypeptide(L)'
;MKHIIGIRAIISLILVIILLSIVPASIAESAFKSYEIFSLQIHLPEGAKIEYLRLYFYDSTYDNGIAWLTTYNGSGDLTDLVNVSTSGSSGYGQSLSDLFEHIVDNHLYTYVLNWRPYVFDSSMRLMGMRIAFRMPEGGGWSASYSYLKVAGCTFTPRNSTVEWRYPGAGGIYAASWSEYMPFINK
;
A
#
# COMPACT_ATOMS: atom_id res chain seq x y z
N MET A 1 15.68 43.76 29.09
CA MET A 1 15.51 42.31 28.87
C MET A 1 14.40 41.92 27.88
N LYS A 2 13.26 42.62 27.80
CA LYS A 2 12.16 42.29 26.84
C LYS A 2 12.51 42.47 25.35
N HIS A 3 13.42 43.40 25.01
CA HIS A 3 13.78 43.73 23.62
C HIS A 3 14.63 42.68 22.89
N ILE A 4 15.38 41.86 23.62
CA ILE A 4 16.31 40.85 23.06
C ILE A 4 15.55 39.57 22.64
N ILE A 5 14.43 39.29 23.31
CA ILE A 5 13.58 38.11 23.05
C ILE A 5 12.84 38.29 21.71
N GLY A 6 12.36 39.50 21.41
CA GLY A 6 11.67 39.80 20.15
C GLY A 6 12.57 39.69 18.92
N ILE A 7 13.83 40.14 19.00
CA ILE A 7 14.78 40.05 17.90
C ILE A 7 15.18 38.59 17.61
N ARG A 8 15.35 37.76 18.65
CA ARG A 8 15.63 36.32 18.48
C ARG A 8 14.46 35.58 17.82
N ALA A 9 13.22 35.90 18.19
CA ALA A 9 12.04 35.30 17.56
C ALA A 9 11.93 35.67 16.07
N ILE A 10 12.21 36.93 15.72
CA ILE A 10 12.20 37.39 14.33
C ILE A 10 13.31 36.74 13.50
N ILE A 11 14.53 36.64 14.05
CA ILE A 11 15.65 35.96 13.38
C ILE A 11 15.33 34.49 13.15
N SER A 12 14.77 33.78 14.14
CA SER A 12 14.36 32.38 13.97
C SER A 12 13.27 32.21 12.91
N LEU A 13 12.28 33.10 12.86
CA LEU A 13 11.21 33.07 11.86
C LEU A 13 11.76 33.29 10.45
N ILE A 14 12.66 34.27 10.29
CA ILE A 14 13.34 34.54 9.01
C ILE A 14 14.19 33.33 8.59
N LEU A 15 14.93 32.72 9.54
CA LEU A 15 15.73 31.55 9.27
C LEU A 15 14.87 30.36 8.79
N VAL A 16 13.70 30.16 9.39
CA VAL A 16 12.74 29.11 8.99
C VAL A 16 12.18 29.38 7.59
N ILE A 17 11.81 30.63 7.26
CA ILE A 17 11.30 31.00 5.93
C ILE A 17 12.39 30.84 4.86
N ILE A 18 13.63 31.20 5.17
CA ILE A 18 14.77 31.00 4.28
C ILE A 18 15.04 29.50 4.07
N LEU A 19 14.99 28.70 5.15
CA LEU A 19 15.11 27.24 5.03
C LEU A 19 14.02 26.64 4.11
N LEU A 20 12.76 27.07 4.28
CA LEU A 20 11.62 26.60 3.48
C LEU A 20 11.68 27.03 2.00
N SER A 21 12.38 28.12 1.67
CA SER A 21 12.50 28.63 0.29
C SER A 21 13.72 28.13 -0.49
N ILE A 22 14.71 27.54 0.20
CA ILE A 22 15.90 26.94 -0.43
C ILE A 22 15.70 25.46 -0.75
N VAL A 23 14.77 24.78 -0.08
CA VAL A 23 14.45 23.37 -0.38
C VAL A 23 13.72 23.31 -1.73
N PRO A 24 14.31 22.72 -2.78
CA PRO A 24 13.61 22.48 -4.04
C PRO A 24 12.36 21.64 -3.79
N ALA A 25 11.25 21.96 -4.46
CA ALA A 25 10.01 21.19 -4.34
C ALA A 25 10.22 19.68 -4.56
N SER A 26 11.18 19.31 -5.42
CA SER A 26 11.57 17.92 -5.65
C SER A 26 12.20 17.22 -4.43
N ILE A 27 12.91 17.95 -3.56
CA ILE A 27 13.46 17.41 -2.30
C ILE A 27 12.34 17.26 -1.27
N ALA A 28 11.39 18.20 -1.21
CA ALA A 28 10.20 18.10 -0.38
C ALA A 28 9.29 16.94 -0.82
N GLU A 29 9.03 16.77 -2.11
CA GLU A 29 8.23 15.67 -2.67
C GLU A 29 8.88 14.29 -2.47
N SER A 30 10.22 14.20 -2.55
CA SER A 30 10.94 12.96 -2.26
C SER A 30 10.79 12.50 -0.81
N ALA A 31 10.52 13.43 0.12
CA ALA A 31 10.32 13.13 1.53
C ALA A 31 8.95 12.48 1.83
N PHE A 32 8.03 12.44 0.87
CA PHE A 32 6.69 11.85 1.02
C PHE A 32 6.46 10.59 0.18
N LYS A 33 7.46 10.13 -0.59
CA LYS A 33 7.34 8.90 -1.37
C LYS A 33 7.45 7.68 -0.47
N SER A 34 6.46 6.80 -0.54
CA SER A 34 6.51 5.51 0.13
C SER A 34 7.12 4.42 -0.73
N TYR A 35 8.03 3.67 -0.11
CA TYR A 35 8.55 2.41 -0.62
C TYR A 35 8.13 1.23 0.27
N GLU A 36 7.28 1.49 1.26
CA GLU A 36 6.86 0.46 2.21
C GLU A 36 5.96 -0.57 1.53
N ILE A 37 6.13 -1.83 1.89
CA ILE A 37 5.31 -2.91 1.37
C ILE A 37 4.46 -3.45 2.50
N PHE A 38 3.16 -3.34 2.32
CA PHE A 38 2.16 -4.01 3.13
C PHE A 38 1.91 -5.39 2.53
N SER A 39 1.86 -6.41 3.38
CA SER A 39 1.70 -7.78 2.92
C SER A 39 0.68 -8.57 3.73
N LEU A 40 0.08 -9.54 3.06
CA LEU A 40 -0.84 -10.51 3.65
C LEU A 40 -0.64 -11.86 2.97
N GLN A 41 -0.31 -12.89 3.75
CA GLN A 41 -0.36 -14.26 3.28
C GLN A 41 -1.81 -14.67 3.04
N ILE A 42 -2.07 -15.33 1.91
CA ILE A 42 -3.37 -15.89 1.58
C ILE A 42 -3.28 -17.39 1.34
N HIS A 43 -4.41 -18.08 1.50
CA HIS A 43 -4.55 -19.50 1.21
C HIS A 43 -5.65 -19.66 0.16
N LEU A 44 -5.36 -20.42 -0.88
CA LEU A 44 -6.29 -20.72 -1.97
C LEU A 44 -6.39 -22.25 -2.13
N PRO A 45 -7.53 -22.78 -2.61
CA PRO A 45 -7.67 -24.23 -2.81
C PRO A 45 -6.64 -24.77 -3.80
N GLU A 46 -6.09 -25.94 -3.49
CA GLU A 46 -5.18 -26.67 -4.38
C GLU A 46 -5.80 -26.89 -5.76
N GLY A 47 -5.02 -26.68 -6.82
CA GLY A 47 -5.46 -26.84 -8.21
C GLY A 47 -6.41 -25.75 -8.73
N ALA A 48 -6.79 -24.77 -7.90
CA ALA A 48 -7.57 -23.63 -8.37
C ALA A 48 -6.77 -22.81 -9.38
N LYS A 49 -7.43 -22.31 -10.43
CA LYS A 49 -6.81 -21.41 -11.40
C LYS A 49 -7.15 -19.97 -11.06
N ILE A 50 -6.14 -19.20 -10.66
CA ILE A 50 -6.21 -17.76 -10.47
C ILE A 50 -6.21 -17.09 -11.84
N GLU A 51 -7.06 -16.08 -12.03
CA GLU A 51 -7.18 -15.36 -13.31
C GLU A 51 -7.10 -13.83 -13.15
N TYR A 52 -7.56 -13.28 -12.02
CA TYR A 52 -7.54 -11.83 -11.81
C TYR A 52 -7.23 -11.43 -10.37
N LEU A 53 -6.49 -10.33 -10.26
CA LEU A 53 -6.34 -9.55 -9.04
C LEU A 53 -7.11 -8.24 -9.19
N ARG A 54 -7.96 -7.94 -8.20
CA ARG A 54 -8.65 -6.66 -8.09
C ARG A 54 -8.18 -5.90 -6.86
N LEU A 55 -7.87 -4.63 -7.05
CA LEU A 55 -7.51 -3.69 -6.00
C LEU A 55 -8.67 -2.74 -5.73
N TYR A 56 -9.01 -2.54 -4.46
CA TYR A 56 -9.93 -1.52 -3.98
C TYR A 56 -9.14 -0.49 -3.18
N PHE A 57 -9.29 0.79 -3.51
CA PHE A 57 -8.45 1.84 -2.97
C PHE A 57 -9.22 3.14 -2.73
N TYR A 58 -8.63 4.01 -1.92
CA TYR A 58 -8.87 5.44 -1.96
C TYR A 58 -7.57 6.10 -2.40
N ASP A 59 -7.59 6.83 -3.50
CA ASP A 59 -6.43 7.53 -4.02
C ASP A 59 -6.85 8.88 -4.59
N SER A 60 -6.55 9.94 -3.85
CA SER A 60 -6.79 11.32 -4.26
C SER A 60 -5.52 12.02 -4.75
N THR A 61 -4.47 11.26 -5.08
CA THR A 61 -3.15 11.79 -5.44
C THR A 61 -2.88 11.69 -6.93
N TYR A 62 -1.81 12.30 -7.43
CA TYR A 62 -1.36 12.08 -8.82
C TYR A 62 -0.49 10.82 -8.96
N ASP A 63 0.00 10.29 -7.84
CA ASP A 63 0.82 9.10 -7.80
C ASP A 63 -0.04 7.86 -7.67
N ASN A 64 0.41 6.74 -8.24
CA ASN A 64 -0.31 5.48 -8.13
C ASN A 64 0.41 4.55 -7.16
N GLY A 65 -0.31 4.06 -6.15
CA GLY A 65 0.08 2.85 -5.44
C GLY A 65 0.04 1.63 -6.36
N ILE A 66 0.76 0.58 -6.00
CA ILE A 66 0.80 -0.68 -6.77
C ILE A 66 0.54 -1.85 -5.85
N ALA A 67 -0.30 -2.79 -6.28
CA ALA A 67 -0.55 -4.04 -5.61
C ALA A 67 -0.17 -5.21 -6.51
N TRP A 68 0.27 -6.32 -5.93
CA TRP A 68 0.69 -7.49 -6.69
C TRP A 68 0.52 -8.78 -5.89
N LEU A 69 0.53 -9.92 -6.60
CA LEU A 69 0.54 -11.26 -6.01
C LEU A 69 1.93 -11.87 -6.22
N THR A 70 2.54 -12.36 -5.15
CA THR A 70 3.85 -13.02 -5.17
C THR A 70 3.72 -14.47 -4.71
N THR A 71 4.42 -15.39 -5.38
CA THR A 71 4.66 -16.75 -4.89
C THR A 71 6.02 -16.84 -4.21
N TYR A 72 6.11 -17.66 -3.18
CA TYR A 72 7.35 -18.00 -2.48
C TYR A 72 7.55 -19.51 -2.52
N ASN A 73 8.71 -19.99 -2.96
CA ASN A 73 9.00 -21.44 -3.06
C ASN A 73 9.51 -22.08 -1.75
N GLY A 74 9.54 -21.32 -0.65
CA GLY A 74 10.09 -21.76 0.63
C GLY A 74 11.62 -21.89 0.69
N SER A 75 12.32 -21.83 -0.45
CA SER A 75 13.79 -21.92 -0.56
C SER A 75 14.47 -20.56 -0.72
N GLY A 76 13.68 -19.48 -0.75
CA GLY A 76 14.15 -18.11 -0.87
C GLY A 76 13.83 -17.45 -2.21
N ASP A 77 13.38 -18.22 -3.21
CA ASP A 77 12.95 -17.64 -4.48
C ASP A 77 11.51 -17.11 -4.40
N LEU A 78 11.29 -16.02 -5.13
CA LEU A 78 10.01 -15.37 -5.25
C LEU A 78 9.70 -15.03 -6.72
N THR A 79 8.42 -15.08 -7.06
CA THR A 79 7.93 -14.69 -8.39
C THR A 79 6.69 -13.81 -8.24
N ASP A 80 6.74 -12.61 -8.81
CA ASP A 80 5.57 -11.74 -8.91
C ASP A 80 4.72 -12.17 -10.12
N LEU A 81 3.50 -12.63 -9.87
CA LEU A 81 2.62 -13.21 -10.90
C LEU A 81 1.87 -12.15 -11.69
N VAL A 82 1.39 -11.11 -11.00
CA VAL A 82 0.57 -10.04 -11.59
C VAL A 82 0.66 -8.80 -10.72
N ASN A 83 0.50 -7.63 -11.33
CA ASN A 83 0.34 -6.37 -10.62
C ASN A 83 -0.85 -5.56 -11.13
N VAL A 84 -1.31 -4.63 -10.30
CA VAL A 84 -2.38 -3.69 -10.59
C VAL A 84 -2.13 -2.40 -9.82
N SER A 85 -2.25 -1.26 -10.48
CA SER A 85 -2.05 0.05 -9.86
C SER A 85 -3.38 0.69 -9.45
N THR A 86 -3.33 1.57 -8.45
CA THR A 86 -4.42 2.53 -8.22
C THR A 86 -4.53 3.48 -9.41
N SER A 87 -5.64 4.21 -9.50
CA SER A 87 -5.78 5.34 -10.40
C SER A 87 -5.79 6.63 -9.59
N GLY A 88 -4.74 7.42 -9.76
CA GLY A 88 -4.59 8.70 -9.09
C GLY A 88 -5.75 9.64 -9.40
N SER A 89 -6.16 10.41 -8.40
CA SER A 89 -7.11 11.53 -8.47
C SER A 89 -8.59 11.14 -8.61
N SER A 90 -8.95 9.87 -8.44
CA SER A 90 -10.36 9.43 -8.47
C SER A 90 -11.02 9.34 -7.09
N GLY A 91 -10.27 9.43 -6.00
CA GLY A 91 -10.77 9.12 -4.65
C GLY A 91 -11.02 7.61 -4.51
N TYR A 92 -12.20 7.20 -4.05
CA TYR A 92 -12.55 5.77 -3.95
C TYR A 92 -12.65 5.14 -5.35
N GLY A 93 -11.95 4.03 -5.54
CA GLY A 93 -11.87 3.37 -6.84
C GLY A 93 -11.57 1.88 -6.75
N GLN A 94 -11.59 1.25 -7.93
CA GLN A 94 -11.12 -0.11 -8.12
C GLN A 94 -10.35 -0.22 -9.44
N SER A 95 -9.36 -1.11 -9.45
CA SER A 95 -8.60 -1.48 -10.64
C SER A 95 -8.57 -3.00 -10.75
N LEU A 96 -8.60 -3.51 -11.98
CA LEU A 96 -8.50 -4.94 -12.29
C LEU A 96 -7.18 -5.17 -13.04
N SER A 97 -6.47 -6.24 -12.69
CA SER A 97 -5.32 -6.68 -13.47
C SER A 97 -5.71 -7.18 -14.86
N ASP A 98 -4.73 -7.31 -15.74
CA ASP A 98 -4.87 -8.18 -16.91
C ASP A 98 -5.12 -9.64 -16.48
N LEU A 99 -5.66 -10.44 -17.41
CA LEU A 99 -5.81 -11.88 -17.22
C LEU A 99 -4.42 -12.51 -17.08
N PHE A 100 -4.19 -13.22 -15.98
CA PHE A 100 -2.99 -14.02 -15.77
C PHE A 100 -3.42 -15.40 -15.28
N GLU A 101 -3.11 -16.45 -16.03
CA GLU A 101 -3.52 -17.81 -15.65
C GLU A 101 -2.44 -18.44 -14.76
N HIS A 102 -2.77 -18.67 -13.49
CA HIS A 102 -1.87 -19.33 -12.54
C HIS A 102 -2.58 -20.46 -11.81
N ILE A 103 -2.01 -21.67 -11.83
CA ILE A 103 -2.56 -22.82 -11.11
C ILE A 103 -1.96 -22.87 -9.71
N VAL A 104 -2.82 -22.92 -8.69
CA VAL A 104 -2.41 -23.02 -7.29
C VAL A 104 -1.79 -24.39 -7.03
N ASP A 105 -0.50 -24.37 -6.68
CA ASP A 105 0.24 -25.48 -6.08
C ASP A 105 0.70 -25.07 -4.68
N ASN A 106 0.07 -25.59 -3.64
CA ASN A 106 0.38 -25.31 -2.24
C ASN A 106 1.50 -26.21 -1.69
N HIS A 107 1.93 -27.24 -2.43
CA HIS A 107 3.08 -28.05 -2.04
C HIS A 107 4.38 -27.33 -2.37
N LEU A 108 4.42 -26.59 -3.48
CA LEU A 108 5.59 -25.84 -3.91
C LEU A 108 5.58 -24.38 -3.48
N TYR A 109 4.40 -23.74 -3.34
CA TYR A 109 4.33 -22.30 -3.17
C TYR A 109 3.44 -21.83 -2.02
N THR A 110 3.85 -20.73 -1.38
CA THR A 110 3.00 -19.87 -0.55
C THR A 110 2.66 -18.60 -1.32
N TYR A 111 1.44 -18.08 -1.13
CA TYR A 111 0.91 -16.92 -1.84
C TYR A 111 0.81 -15.71 -0.92
N VAL A 112 1.35 -14.57 -1.36
CA VAL A 112 1.33 -13.32 -0.59
C VAL A 112 0.81 -12.20 -1.47
N LEU A 113 -0.23 -11.53 -0.98
CA LEU A 113 -0.69 -10.27 -1.54
C LEU A 113 0.17 -9.14 -1.00
N ASN A 114 0.57 -8.25 -1.89
CA ASN A 114 1.39 -7.10 -1.56
C ASN A 114 0.75 -5.82 -2.05
N TRP A 115 0.98 -4.74 -1.31
CA TRP A 115 0.62 -3.40 -1.71
C TRP A 115 1.70 -2.42 -1.27
N ARG A 116 2.08 -1.52 -2.17
CA ARG A 116 3.00 -0.43 -1.90
C ARG A 116 2.31 0.88 -2.23
N PRO A 117 2.01 1.74 -1.24
CA PRO A 117 1.64 3.11 -1.52
C PRO A 117 2.85 3.86 -2.06
N TYR A 118 2.61 4.91 -2.84
CA TYR A 118 3.63 5.89 -3.22
C TYR A 118 3.53 7.19 -2.42
N VAL A 119 2.51 7.35 -1.57
CA VAL A 119 2.32 8.54 -0.70
C VAL A 119 2.11 8.10 0.75
N PHE A 120 2.74 8.83 1.69
CA PHE A 120 2.78 8.55 3.14
C PHE A 120 1.74 9.33 3.96
N ASP A 121 0.48 9.33 3.52
CA ASP A 121 -0.60 9.93 4.30
C ASP A 121 -1.96 9.32 3.93
N SER A 122 -3.03 9.89 4.50
CA SER A 122 -4.38 9.41 4.30
C SER A 122 -4.95 9.67 2.89
N SER A 123 -4.22 10.32 1.99
CA SER A 123 -4.66 10.52 0.60
C SER A 123 -4.53 9.25 -0.25
N MET A 124 -3.74 8.27 0.22
CA MET A 124 -3.58 6.96 -0.44
C MET A 124 -3.82 5.82 0.55
N ARG A 125 -4.90 5.07 0.35
CA ARG A 125 -5.34 4.00 1.24
C ARG A 125 -5.62 2.72 0.47
N LEU A 126 -5.14 1.61 1.01
CA LEU A 126 -5.60 0.29 0.60
C LEU A 126 -6.92 0.01 1.31
N MET A 127 -8.00 -0.20 0.54
CA MET A 127 -9.32 -0.55 1.08
C MET A 127 -9.54 -2.06 1.09
N GLY A 128 -8.91 -2.78 0.16
CA GLY A 128 -8.92 -4.23 0.12
C GLY A 128 -8.47 -4.80 -1.22
N MET A 129 -8.36 -6.11 -1.28
CA MET A 129 -8.00 -6.84 -2.49
C MET A 129 -8.94 -8.04 -2.68
N ARG A 130 -9.12 -8.44 -3.93
CA ARG A 130 -9.90 -9.63 -4.27
C ARG A 130 -9.20 -10.45 -5.33
N ILE A 131 -9.02 -11.73 -5.04
CA ILE A 131 -8.57 -12.72 -6.02
C ILE A 131 -9.79 -13.40 -6.62
N ALA A 132 -9.84 -13.45 -7.96
CA ALA A 132 -10.81 -14.25 -8.69
C ALA A 132 -10.12 -15.53 -9.18
N PHE A 133 -10.71 -16.67 -8.85
CA PHE A 133 -10.19 -17.98 -9.22
C PHE A 133 -11.32 -18.94 -9.59
N ARG A 134 -11.00 -19.99 -10.33
CA ARG A 134 -11.93 -21.07 -10.67
C ARG A 134 -11.51 -22.35 -9.96
N MET A 135 -12.49 -23.05 -9.41
CA MET A 135 -12.28 -24.34 -8.74
C MET A 135 -11.95 -25.43 -9.77
N PRO A 136 -11.07 -26.40 -9.45
CA PRO A 136 -10.87 -27.54 -10.31
C PRO A 136 -12.11 -28.43 -10.30
N GLU A 137 -12.55 -28.86 -11.48
CA GLU A 137 -13.64 -29.82 -11.70
C GLU A 137 -13.08 -30.94 -12.58
N GLY A 138 -13.55 -32.19 -12.46
CA GLY A 138 -12.93 -33.43 -12.98
C GLY A 138 -12.62 -33.49 -14.49
N GLY A 139 -11.74 -32.62 -14.99
CA GLY A 139 -11.40 -32.40 -16.40
C GLY A 139 -11.04 -30.94 -16.76
N GLY A 140 -11.13 -29.96 -15.85
CA GLY A 140 -10.83 -28.55 -16.11
C GLY A 140 -11.11 -27.65 -14.91
N TRP A 141 -11.66 -26.46 -15.17
CA TRP A 141 -12.04 -25.50 -14.13
C TRP A 141 -13.48 -25.06 -14.28
N SER A 142 -14.11 -24.73 -13.15
CA SER A 142 -15.49 -24.25 -13.11
C SER A 142 -15.76 -23.12 -14.09
N ALA A 143 -16.96 -23.09 -14.66
CA ALA A 143 -17.42 -21.99 -15.51
C ALA A 143 -17.57 -20.68 -14.74
N SER A 144 -17.79 -20.76 -13.42
CA SER A 144 -18.00 -19.60 -12.54
C SER A 144 -16.76 -19.27 -11.71
N TYR A 145 -16.60 -17.99 -11.39
CA TYR A 145 -15.56 -17.54 -10.46
C TYR A 145 -15.98 -17.74 -9.01
N SER A 146 -15.03 -18.21 -8.21
CA SER A 146 -14.97 -18.05 -6.77
C SER A 146 -14.08 -16.85 -6.41
N TYR A 147 -14.25 -16.31 -5.20
CA TYR A 147 -13.55 -15.10 -4.78
C TYR A 147 -13.01 -15.20 -3.36
N LEU A 148 -11.74 -14.87 -3.19
CA LEU A 148 -11.16 -14.51 -1.90
C LEU A 148 -11.15 -13.00 -1.80
N LYS A 149 -11.78 -12.44 -0.76
CA LYS A 149 -11.82 -10.99 -0.49
C LYS A 149 -11.11 -10.72 0.83
N VAL A 150 -10.20 -9.76 0.84
CA VAL A 150 -9.45 -9.34 2.02
C VAL A 150 -9.59 -7.82 2.21
N ALA A 151 -9.75 -7.39 3.45
CA ALA A 151 -9.83 -5.96 3.79
C ALA A 151 -8.41 -5.37 3.83
N GLY A 152 -8.26 -4.08 3.56
CA GLY A 152 -6.94 -3.42 3.61
C GLY A 152 -6.30 -3.50 5.00
N CYS A 153 -7.11 -3.36 6.05
CA CYS A 153 -6.66 -3.40 7.43
C CYS A 153 -6.15 -4.77 7.92
N THR A 154 -6.22 -5.82 7.11
CA THR A 154 -5.58 -7.11 7.42
C THR A 154 -4.12 -7.17 6.97
N PHE A 155 -3.65 -6.20 6.17
CA PHE A 155 -2.27 -6.15 5.73
C PHE A 155 -1.38 -5.53 6.80
N THR A 156 -0.15 -6.01 6.90
CA THR A 156 0.86 -5.49 7.81
C THR A 156 2.09 -5.00 7.05
N PRO A 157 2.76 -3.92 7.51
CA PRO A 157 4.01 -3.48 6.89
C PRO A 157 5.08 -4.56 7.07
N ARG A 158 5.97 -4.70 6.08
CA ARG A 158 7.12 -5.60 6.15
C ARG A 158 8.25 -4.99 6.97
N ASN A 159 8.35 -3.67 7.01
CA ASN A 159 9.36 -2.97 7.78
C ASN A 159 8.82 -2.52 9.14
N SER A 160 9.56 -2.84 10.21
CA SER A 160 9.21 -2.45 11.57
C SER A 160 9.33 -0.95 11.85
N THR A 161 9.95 -0.18 10.94
CA THR A 161 10.14 1.26 11.13
C THR A 161 9.01 2.12 10.54
N VAL A 162 8.00 1.50 9.92
CA VAL A 162 6.89 2.22 9.29
C VAL A 162 5.67 2.25 10.20
N GLU A 163 5.20 3.46 10.47
CA GLU A 163 3.90 3.69 11.08
C GLU A 163 2.80 3.50 10.02
N TRP A 164 1.68 2.94 10.44
CA TRP A 164 0.50 2.81 9.61
C TRP A 164 -0.73 3.09 10.45
N ARG A 165 -1.81 3.48 9.79
CA ARG A 165 -3.02 3.92 10.47
C ARG A 165 -4.26 3.30 9.86
N TYR A 166 -5.27 3.18 10.72
CA TYR A 166 -6.59 2.71 10.37
C TYR A 166 -7.57 3.89 10.30
N PRO A 167 -7.95 4.36 9.09
CA PRO A 167 -8.90 5.47 8.92
C PRO A 167 -10.37 5.05 9.13
N GLY A 168 -10.64 3.77 9.38
CA GLY A 168 -11.99 3.20 9.38
C GLY A 168 -12.33 2.45 8.08
N ALA A 169 -13.52 1.84 8.05
CA ALA A 169 -14.09 1.16 6.88
C ALA A 169 -13.21 0.07 6.23
N GLY A 170 -12.34 -0.58 7.01
CA GLY A 170 -11.45 -1.63 6.52
C GLY A 170 -10.21 -1.14 5.77
N GLY A 171 -9.96 0.17 5.73
CA GLY A 171 -8.79 0.75 5.05
C GLY A 171 -7.50 0.72 5.86
N ILE A 172 -6.36 0.87 5.20
CA ILE A 172 -5.05 1.13 5.82
C ILE A 172 -4.26 2.11 4.97
N TYR A 173 -3.43 2.94 5.60
CA TYR A 173 -2.46 3.79 4.91
C TYR A 173 -1.14 3.86 5.67
N ALA A 174 -0.06 4.13 4.94
CA ALA A 174 1.26 4.37 5.50
C ALA A 174 1.32 5.80 6.04
N ALA A 175 1.91 5.99 7.23
CA ALA A 175 2.08 7.29 7.86
C ALA A 175 3.56 7.57 8.15
N SER A 176 3.92 8.86 8.23
CA SER A 176 5.27 9.28 8.64
C SER A 176 5.30 9.76 10.10
N TRP A 177 6.47 9.68 10.72
CA TRP A 177 6.75 10.06 12.11
C TRP A 177 6.34 11.50 12.49
N SER A 178 6.08 12.39 11.52
CA SER A 178 5.73 13.79 11.80
C SER A 178 4.31 13.98 12.35
N GLU A 179 3.43 12.99 12.24
CA GLU A 179 2.08 13.08 12.81
C GLU A 179 2.03 12.70 14.31
N TYR A 180 3.17 12.37 14.94
CA TYR A 180 3.28 11.94 16.34
C TYR A 180 3.63 13.07 17.35
N MET A 181 3.45 14.34 16.98
CA MET A 181 3.62 15.47 17.93
C MET A 181 2.37 15.95 18.69
N PRO A 182 1.33 15.15 19.05
CA PRO A 182 0.35 15.61 20.03
C PRO A 182 0.77 15.35 21.50
N PHE A 183 1.81 14.55 21.78
CA PHE A 183 2.20 14.19 23.17
C PHE A 183 3.38 14.98 23.73
N ILE A 184 4.17 15.66 22.88
CA ILE A 184 5.30 16.49 23.32
C ILE A 184 4.86 17.94 23.63
N ASN A 185 3.63 18.31 23.28
CA ASN A 185 3.02 19.61 23.62
C ASN A 185 1.94 19.45 24.72
N LYS A 186 2.32 18.92 25.88
CA LYS A 186 1.57 19.12 27.13
C LYS A 186 2.47 19.79 28.16
#